data_AF-A0A453Q293-F1
#
_entry.id   AF-A0A453Q293-F1
#
_cell.length_a   1.000
_cell.length_b   1.000
_cell.length_c   1.000
_cell.angle_alpha   90.00
_cell.angle_beta   90.00
_cell.angle_gamma   90.00
#
_symmetry.space_group_name_H-M   'P 1'
#
loop_
_entity.id
_entity.type
_entity.pdbx_description
1 polymer ?
#
loop_
_entity_poly.entity_id
_entity_poly.type
_entity_poly.pdbx_seq_one_letter_code
_entity_poly.pdbx_strand_id
1 'polypeptide(L)' 'EKLESYGCIKRKSGKWLNDTCFIPGTCNAPCRDEGFDSGHCKNLWTCICYKNCTGLSL' A
#
# COMPACT_ATOMS: atom_id res chain seq x y z
N GLU A 1 17.74 -6.17 -12.63
CA GLU A 1 16.41 -5.83 -12.11
C GLU A 1 16.45 -5.55 -10.60
N LYS A 2 16.08 -4.34 -10.16
CA LYS A 2 16.00 -4.04 -8.72
C LYS A 2 14.70 -4.69 -8.21
N LEU A 3 14.81 -5.84 -7.55
CA LEU A 3 13.69 -6.47 -6.84
C LEU A 3 13.25 -5.49 -5.74
N GLU A 4 12.33 -4.60 -6.09
CA GLU A 4 11.65 -3.78 -5.12
C GLU A 4 10.75 -4.72 -4.30
N SER A 5 11.22 -5.06 -3.10
CA SER A 5 10.56 -5.91 -2.10
C SER A 5 9.33 -5.21 -1.49
N TYR A 6 8.48 -4.64 -2.34
CA TYR A 6 7.15 -4.25 -1.96
C TYR A 6 6.24 -5.41 -2.36
N GLY A 7 5.42 -5.88 -1.41
CA GLY A 7 4.69 -7.15 -1.47
C GLY A 7 4.13 -7.56 -2.84
N CYS A 8 3.97 -8.87 -3.04
CA CYS A 8 3.54 -9.50 -4.29
C CYS A 8 2.35 -8.82 -5.02
N ILE A 9 1.42 -8.22 -4.27
CA ILE A 9 0.23 -7.56 -4.79
C ILE A 9 0.36 -6.09 -4.41
N LYS A 10 0.30 -5.23 -5.42
CA LYS A 10 0.21 -3.78 -5.25
C LYS A 10 -1.05 -3.24 -5.90
N ARG A 11 -1.79 -2.38 -5.20
CA ARG A 11 -3.03 -1.76 -5.71
C ARG A 11 -3.12 -0.32 -5.24
N LYS A 12 -3.68 0.57 -6.05
CA LYS A 12 -4.10 1.88 -5.55
C LYS A 12 -5.19 1.66 -4.49
N SER A 13 -5.06 2.33 -3.34
CA SER A 13 -6.09 2.31 -2.31
C SER A 13 -7.43 2.78 -2.91
N GLY A 14 -8.48 1.98 -2.73
CA GLY A 14 -9.85 2.35 -3.11
C GLY A 14 -10.47 3.32 -2.10
N LYS A 15 -9.96 3.33 -0.87
CA LYS A 15 -10.43 4.20 0.22
C LYS A 15 -9.67 5.53 0.30
N TRP A 16 -8.53 5.67 -0.39
CA TRP A 16 -7.77 6.91 -0.44
C TRP A 16 -8.34 7.90 -1.45
N LEU A 17 -9.12 8.86 -0.95
CA LEU A 17 -9.80 9.90 -1.75
C LEU A 17 -8.88 11.06 -2.15
N ASN A 18 -7.66 10.77 -2.63
CA ASN A 18 -6.65 11.78 -2.97
C ASN A 18 -6.33 12.74 -1.81
N ASP A 19 -6.41 12.27 -0.58
CA ASP A 19 -5.93 13.05 0.56
C ASP A 19 -4.39 13.21 0.49
N THR A 20 -3.86 14.16 1.25
CA THR A 20 -2.44 14.50 1.16
C THR A 20 -1.59 13.32 1.63
N CYS A 21 -0.96 12.63 0.67
CA CYS A 21 -0.09 11.49 0.91
C CYS A 21 1.37 11.97 0.98
N PHE A 22 1.64 12.95 1.84
CA PHE A 22 3.00 13.46 2.07
C PHE A 22 3.68 12.77 3.24
N ILE A 23 2.90 12.45 4.28
CA ILE A 23 3.43 11.82 5.49
C ILE A 23 3.49 10.30 5.25
N PRO A 24 4.70 9.70 5.22
CA PRO A 24 4.85 8.26 5.03
C PRO A 24 4.13 7.52 6.15
N GLY A 25 3.33 6.51 5.76
CA GLY A 25 2.53 5.71 6.69
C GLY A 25 1.11 6.23 6.96
N THR A 26 0.75 7.45 6.55
CA THR A 26 -0.65 7.92 6.67
C THR A 26 -1.61 7.02 5.92
N CYS A 27 -1.17 6.53 4.77
CA CYS A 27 -1.97 5.67 3.93
C CYS A 27 -1.85 4.17 4.28
N ASN A 28 -1.08 3.80 5.32
CA ASN A 28 -1.09 2.44 5.87
C ASN A 28 -2.46 2.08 6.45
N ALA A 29 -3.08 2.99 7.19
CA ALA A 29 -4.36 2.72 7.86
C ALA A 29 -5.47 2.28 6.88
N PRO A 30 -5.77 3.04 5.81
CA PRO A 30 -6.76 2.62 4.82
C PRO A 30 -6.34 1.36 4.06
N CYS A 31 -5.05 1.19 3.74
CA CYS A 31 -4.58 -0.04 3.09
C CYS A 31 -4.77 -1.27 3.97
N ARG A 32 -4.53 -1.18 5.28
CA ARG A 32 -4.79 -2.26 6.24
C ARG A 32 -6.27 -2.58 6.35
N ASP A 33 -7.12 -1.56 6.35
CA ASP A 33 -8.57 -1.71 6.34
C ASP A 33 -9.09 -2.36 5.03
N GLU A 34 -8.37 -2.20 3.91
CA GLU A 34 -8.60 -2.91 2.65
C GLU A 34 -7.99 -4.33 2.61
N GLY A 35 -7.33 -4.78 3.68
CA GLY A 35 -6.71 -6.10 3.78
C GLY A 35 -5.33 -6.23 3.14
N PHE A 36 -4.60 -5.12 3.03
CA PHE A 36 -3.17 -5.05 2.66
C PHE A 36 -2.29 -4.90 3.90
N ASP A 37 -1.00 -5.18 3.79
CA ASP A 37 -0.06 -5.12 4.93
C ASP A 37 0.49 -3.71 5.15
N SER A 38 0.77 -3.00 4.05
CA SER A 38 1.32 -1.66 4.06
C SER A 38 0.77 -0.79 2.93
N GLY A 39 0.98 0.51 3.06
CA GLY A 39 0.61 1.55 2.11
C GLY A 39 1.75 2.55 1.99
N HIS A 40 2.19 2.80 0.76
CA HIS A 40 3.17 3.84 0.46
C HIS A 40 2.57 4.90 -0.44
N CYS A 41 2.93 6.15 -0.14
CA CYS A 41 2.59 7.27 -0.97
C CYS A 41 3.47 7.28 -2.23
N LYS A 42 2.83 7.14 -3.38
CA LYS A 42 3.41 7.41 -4.69
C LYS A 42 2.97 8.81 -5.10
N ASN A 43 3.92 9.76 -5.13
CA ASN A 43 3.62 11.19 -5.26
C ASN A 43 2.82 11.76 -4.06
N LEU A 44 2.46 13.05 -4.13
CA LEU A 44 1.80 13.79 -3.04
C LEU A 44 0.37 13.34 -2.71
N TRP A 45 -0.25 12.48 -3.54
CA TRP A 45 -1.70 12.22 -3.47
C TRP A 45 -2.09 10.75 -3.68
N THR A 46 -1.20 9.91 -4.21
CA THR A 46 -1.58 8.53 -4.55
C THR A 46 -1.09 7.60 -3.47
N CYS A 47 -2.00 6.94 -2.75
CA CYS A 47 -1.62 5.81 -1.93
C CYS A 47 -1.61 4.52 -2.75
N ILE A 48 -0.50 3.78 -2.69
CA ILE A 48 -0.36 2.43 -3.20
C ILE A 48 -0.28 1.49 -2.01
N CYS A 49 -1.22 0.57 -1.92
CA CYS A 49 -1.23 -0.51 -0.95
C CYS A 49 -0.42 -1.70 -1.46
N TYR A 50 0.26 -2.38 -0.54
CA TYR A 50 1.08 -3.56 -0.79
C TYR A 50 0.69 -4.66 0.17
N LYS A 51 0.51 -5.86 -0.37
CA LYS A 51 0.19 -7.06 0.39
C LYS A 51 1.31 -8.06 0.22
N ASN A 52 1.77 -8.63 1.33
CA ASN A 52 2.76 -9.69 1.33
C ASN A 52 2.07 -11.03 1.06
N CYS A 53 2.53 -11.76 0.03
CA CYS A 53 2.00 -13.10 -0.28
C CYS A 53 2.70 -14.20 0.51
N THR A 54 3.56 -13.86 1.47
CA THR A 54 4.26 -14.84 2.31
C THR A 54 3.34 -15.64 3.23
N GLY A 55 2.02 -15.38 3.21
CA GLY A 55 1.00 -16.10 4.00
C GLY A 55 0.06 -17.05 3.23
N LEU A 56 0.26 -17.31 1.94
CA LEU A 56 -0.52 -18.32 1.19
C LEU A 56 0.18 -19.71 1.20
N SER A 57 0.59 -20.15 2.38
CA SER A 57 0.86 -21.57 2.66
C SER A 57 -0.08 -22.01 3.76
N LEU A 58 -1.25 -22.50 3.36
CA LEU A 58 -2.09 -23.39 4.15
C LEU A 58 -2.84 -24.32 3.21
#